data_AF-T0BBJ0-F1
#
_entry.id   AF-T0BBJ0-F1
#
_cell.length_a   1.000
_cell.length_b   1.000
_cell.length_c   1.000
_cell.angle_alpha   90.00
_cell.angle_beta   90.00
_cell.angle_gamma   90.00
#
_symmetry.space_group_name_H-M   'P 1'
#
loop_
_entity.id
_entity.type
_entity.pdbx_description
1 polymer ?
#
loop_
_entity_poly.entity_id
_entity_poly.type
_entity_poly.pdbx_seq_one_letter_code
_entity_poly.pdbx_strand_id
1 'polypeptide(L)'
;MGEIKRMPVQLDAPVRKRNIYAQNTSDVKRLINSTINELRNGEIDSKTANAIGYLSNILLKVFESESVMSRLEEMDEQLLLLQQQIGHRS
;
A
#
# COMPACT_ATOMS: atom_id res chain seq x y z
N MET A 1 16.33 51.54 11.56
CA MET A 1 15.87 50.56 10.54
C MET A 1 16.75 49.34 10.70
N GLY A 2 16.25 48.25 11.30
CA GLY A 2 17.08 47.10 11.66
C GLY A 2 17.30 46.16 10.47
N GLU A 3 18.54 45.76 10.22
CA GLU A 3 18.89 44.81 9.16
C GLU A 3 18.31 43.42 9.47
N ILE A 4 17.52 42.88 8.56
CA ILE A 4 17.06 41.50 8.61
C ILE A 4 18.22 40.60 8.17
N LYS A 5 18.93 40.00 9.14
CA LYS A 5 19.90 38.93 8.85
C LYS A 5 19.16 37.68 8.37
N ARG A 6 19.27 37.36 7.08
CA ARG A 6 18.87 36.05 6.55
C ARG A 6 19.95 35.04 6.90
N MET A 7 19.64 34.09 7.77
CA MET A 7 20.53 32.94 8.03
C MET A 7 20.33 31.89 6.93
N PRO A 8 21.39 31.20 6.49
CA PRO A 8 21.27 30.12 5.52
C PRO A 8 20.44 28.98 6.12
N VAL A 9 19.46 28.49 5.37
CA VAL A 9 18.73 27.26 5.72
C VAL A 9 19.74 26.12 5.66
N GLN A 10 20.02 25.50 6.82
CA GLN A 10 20.92 24.35 6.91
C GLN A 10 20.28 23.16 6.17
N LEU A 11 20.76 22.89 4.96
CA LEU A 11 20.24 21.85 4.05
C LEU A 11 20.69 20.42 4.41
N ASP A 12 21.54 20.27 5.43
CA ASP A 12 22.27 19.03 5.73
C ASP A 12 21.57 18.10 6.75
N ALA A 13 20.34 18.44 7.16
CA ALA A 13 19.58 17.54 8.01
C ALA A 13 19.22 16.26 7.22
N PRO A 14 19.55 15.05 7.71
CA PRO A 14 19.24 13.82 7.00
C PRO A 14 17.73 13.73 6.81
N VAL A 15 17.29 13.75 5.55
CA VAL A 15 15.89 13.53 5.20
C VAL A 15 15.52 12.14 5.71
N ARG A 16 14.74 12.08 6.79
CA ARG A 16 14.21 10.81 7.29
C ARG A 16 13.39 10.20 6.17
N LYS A 17 13.88 9.09 5.61
CA LYS A 17 13.11 8.30 4.64
C LYS A 17 11.84 7.84 5.36
N ARG A 18 10.70 8.41 4.96
CA ARG A 18 9.40 8.09 5.54
C ARG A 18 9.06 6.65 5.16
N ASN A 19 8.75 5.82 6.15
CA ASN A 19 8.29 4.46 5.88
C ASN A 19 7.06 4.50 4.98
N ILE A 20 7.06 3.66 3.94
CA ILE A 20 5.92 3.47 3.06
C ILE A 20 5.19 2.21 3.55
N TYR A 21 3.96 2.38 3.98
CA TYR A 21 3.06 1.29 4.33
C TYR A 21 2.00 1.22 3.24
N ALA A 22 2.08 0.21 2.38
CA ALA A 22 1.00 -0.06 1.43
C ALA A 22 -0.11 -0.81 2.16
N GLN A 23 -1.30 -0.23 2.20
CA GLN A 23 -2.46 -0.78 2.93
C GLN A 23 -3.52 -1.37 1.99
N ASN A 24 -3.39 -1.09 0.69
CA ASN A 24 -4.29 -1.57 -0.34
C ASN A 24 -3.56 -1.64 -1.69
N THR A 25 -4.24 -2.17 -2.70
CA THR A 25 -3.71 -2.33 -4.06
C THR A 25 -3.35 -0.99 -4.73
N SER A 26 -4.04 0.11 -4.40
CA SER A 26 -3.75 1.44 -4.94
C SER A 26 -2.42 2.00 -4.40
N ASP A 27 -2.11 1.75 -3.13
CA ASP A 27 -0.83 2.12 -2.55
C ASP A 27 0.32 1.37 -3.22
N VAL A 28 0.14 0.07 -3.48
CA VAL A 28 1.12 -0.74 -4.22
C VAL A 28 1.31 -0.21 -5.64
N LYS A 29 0.22 0.13 -6.33
CA LYS A 29 0.29 0.76 -7.66
C LYS A 29 1.10 2.05 -7.62
N ARG A 30 0.90 2.89 -6.60
CA ARG A 30 1.66 4.14 -6.44
C ARG A 30 3.13 3.86 -6.19
N LEU A 31 3.46 2.91 -5.31
CA LEU A 31 4.83 2.49 -5.04
C LEU A 31 5.53 2.02 -6.31
N ILE A 32 4.91 1.10 -7.07
CA ILE A 32 5.49 0.59 -8.32
C ILE A 32 5.70 1.70 -9.35
N ASN A 33 4.74 2.61 -9.51
CA ASN A 33 4.92 3.75 -10.42
C ASN A 33 6.13 4.61 -10.04
N SER A 34 6.33 4.90 -8.74
CA SER A 34 7.51 5.62 -8.28
C SER A 34 8.79 4.83 -8.55
N THR A 35 8.81 3.53 -8.20
CA THR A 35 9.98 2.66 -8.43
C THR A 35 10.36 2.54 -9.91
N ILE A 36 9.38 2.49 -10.82
CA ILE A 36 9.64 2.50 -12.27
C ILE A 36 10.35 3.79 -12.68
N ASN A 37 9.89 4.94 -12.18
CA ASN A 37 10.50 6.23 -12.51
C ASN A 37 11.91 6.35 -11.90
N GLU A 38 12.09 5.97 -10.63
CA GLU A 38 13.38 5.96 -9.95
C GLU A 38 14.39 5.08 -10.69
N LEU A 39 13.98 3.88 -11.14
CA LEU A 39 14.84 2.99 -11.93
C LEU A 39 15.20 3.60 -13.30
N ARG A 40 14.21 4.18 -14.00
CA ARG A 40 14.44 4.82 -15.32
C ARG A 40 15.34 6.04 -15.24
N ASN A 41 15.32 6.75 -14.13
CA ASN A 41 16.17 7.91 -13.86
C ASN A 41 17.57 7.51 -13.33
N GLY A 42 17.79 6.24 -12.99
CA GLY A 42 19.04 5.77 -12.39
C GLY A 42 19.21 6.13 -10.92
N GLU A 43 18.11 6.49 -10.23
CA GLU A 43 18.10 6.83 -8.80
C GLU A 43 18.20 5.58 -7.91
N ILE A 44 17.77 4.43 -8.43
CA ILE A 44 17.92 3.10 -7.81
C ILE A 44 18.47 2.10 -8.83
N ASP A 45 19.10 1.03 -8.33
CA ASP A 45 19.60 -0.06 -9.17
C ASP A 45 18.52 -1.12 -9.46
N SER A 46 18.75 -1.92 -10.51
CA SER A 46 17.84 -3.00 -10.90
C SER A 46 17.61 -4.01 -9.78
N LYS A 47 18.60 -4.23 -8.90
CA LYS A 47 18.45 -5.17 -7.77
C LYS A 47 17.45 -4.64 -6.74
N THR A 48 17.54 -3.37 -6.37
CA THR A 48 16.57 -2.73 -5.47
C THR A 48 15.18 -2.70 -6.09
N ALA A 49 15.07 -2.32 -7.36
CA ALA A 49 13.79 -2.30 -8.07
C ALA A 49 13.13 -3.70 -8.11
N ASN A 50 13.91 -4.75 -8.40
CA ASN A 50 13.43 -6.13 -8.41
C ASN A 50 12.96 -6.59 -7.02
N ALA A 51 13.68 -6.24 -5.95
CA ALA A 51 13.26 -6.58 -4.59
C ALA A 51 11.91 -5.91 -4.23
N ILE A 52 11.75 -4.63 -4.58
CA ILE A 52 10.48 -3.90 -4.38
C ILE A 52 9.35 -4.55 -5.19
N GLY A 53 9.60 -4.89 -6.46
CA GLY A 53 8.62 -5.57 -7.32
C GLY A 53 8.18 -6.92 -6.74
N TYR A 54 9.13 -7.72 -6.25
CA TYR A 54 8.84 -9.02 -5.62
C TYR A 54 7.96 -8.88 -4.37
N LEU A 55 8.34 -7.98 -3.45
CA LEU A 55 7.56 -7.74 -2.22
C LEU A 55 6.17 -7.18 -2.53
N SER A 56 6.07 -6.29 -3.53
CA SER A 56 4.79 -5.76 -4.01
C SER A 56 3.89 -6.86 -4.53
N ASN A 57 4.44 -7.84 -5.27
CA ASN A 57 3.68 -8.98 -5.77
C ASN A 57 3.17 -9.88 -4.64
N ILE A 58 3.96 -10.11 -3.60
CA ILE A 58 3.50 -10.84 -2.40
C ILE A 58 2.35 -10.07 -1.75
N LEU A 59 2.49 -8.76 -1.59
CA LEU A 59 1.49 -7.94 -0.92
C LEU A 59 0.16 -7.89 -1.70
N LEU A 60 0.21 -7.83 -3.03
CA LEU A 60 -0.99 -7.93 -3.87
C LEU A 60 -1.73 -9.26 -3.66
N LYS A 61 -1.00 -10.38 -3.57
CA LYS A 61 -1.60 -11.69 -3.29
C LYS A 61 -2.28 -11.75 -1.92
N VAL A 62 -1.70 -11.08 -0.91
CA VAL A 62 -2.33 -10.96 0.41
C VAL A 62 -3.65 -10.21 0.30
N PHE A 63 -3.67 -9.05 -0.36
CA PHE A 63 -4.90 -8.28 -0.55
C PHE A 63 -5.96 -9.02 -1.36
N GLU A 64 -5.56 -9.77 -2.40
CA GLU A 64 -6.47 -10.63 -3.15
C GLU A 64 -7.07 -11.72 -2.26
N SER A 65 -6.24 -12.38 -1.43
CA SER A 65 -6.69 -13.41 -0.50
C SER A 65 -7.67 -12.85 0.53
N GLU A 66 -7.35 -11.70 1.13
CA GLU A 66 -8.22 -11.02 2.10
C GLU A 66 -9.56 -10.64 1.47
N SER A 67 -9.56 -10.11 0.25
CA SER A 67 -10.79 -9.74 -0.46
C SER A 67 -11.66 -10.96 -0.77
N VAL A 68 -11.06 -12.09 -1.12
CA VAL A 68 -11.81 -13.34 -1.37
C VAL A 68 -12.38 -13.89 -0.07
N MET A 69 -11.59 -13.94 1.00
CA MET A 69 -12.02 -14.42 2.31
C MET A 69 -13.18 -13.58 2.86
N SER A 70 -13.07 -12.26 2.81
CA SER A 70 -14.14 -11.35 3.24
C SER A 70 -15.44 -11.60 2.48
N ARG A 71 -15.36 -11.87 1.18
CA ARG A 71 -16.56 -12.17 0.39
C ARG A 71 -17.16 -13.54 0.67
N LEU A 72 -16.33 -14.53 1.02
CA LEU A 72 -16.82 -15.83 1.46
C LEU A 72 -17.55 -15.71 2.80
N GLU A 73 -16.99 -14.95 3.75
CA GLU A 73 -17.62 -14.66 5.04
C GLU A 73 -18.98 -13.97 4.86
N GLU A 74 -19.07 -12.95 4.00
CA GLU A 74 -20.33 -12.29 3.65
C GLU A 74 -21.37 -13.26 3.08
N MET A 75 -20.94 -14.21 2.24
CA MET A 75 -21.83 -15.22 1.66
C MET A 75 -22.32 -16.22 2.72
N ASP A 76 -21.44 -16.68 3.62
CA ASP A 76 -21.78 -17.60 4.70
C ASP A 76 -22.78 -16.95 5.68
N GLU A 77 -22.59 -15.68 6.00
CA GLU A 77 -23.54 -14.90 6.81
C GLU A 77 -24.92 -14.82 6.15
N GLN A 78 -24.97 -14.52 4.85
CA GLN A 78 -26.22 -14.46 4.09
C GLN A 78 -26.95 -15.82 4.05
N LEU A 79 -26.20 -16.92 3.89
CA LEU A 79 -26.76 -18.27 3.91
C LEU A 79 -27.35 -18.61 5.28
N LEU A 80 -26.67 -18.26 6.37
CA LEU A 80 -27.16 -18.48 7.72
C LEU A 80 -28.46 -17.73 7.99
N LEU A 81 -28.54 -16.46 7.57
CA LEU A 81 -29.76 -15.65 7.71
C LEU A 81 -30.93 -16.24 6.92
N LEU A 82 -30.68 -16.72 5.69
CA LEU A 82 -31.72 -17.37 4.87
C LEU A 82 -32.23 -18.66 5.51
N GLN A 83 -31.35 -19.48 6.09
CA GLN A 83 -31.76 -20.71 6.79
C GLN A 83 -32.65 -20.41 8.00
N GLN A 84 -32.32 -19.37 8.79
CA GLN A 84 -33.14 -18.94 9.92
C GLN A 84 -34.54 -18.47 9.48
N GLN A 85 -34.64 -17.76 8.35
CA GLN A 85 -35.91 -17.31 7.80
C GLN A 85 -36.79 -18.47 7.32
N ILE A 86 -36.20 -19.52 6.76
CA ILE A 86 -36.93 -20.73 6.33
C ILE A 86 -37.40 -21.54 7.55
N GLY A 87 -36.53 -21.69 8.55
CA GLY A 87 -36.85 -22.41 9.80
C GLY A 87 -37.99 -21.78 10.61
N HIS A 88 -38.20 -20.46 10.51
CA HIS A 88 -39.34 -19.78 11.16
C HIS A 88 -40.66 -19.84 10.36
N ARG A 89 -40.66 -20.33 9.11
CA ARG A 89 -41.86 -20.47 8.28
C ARG A 89 -42.43 -21.89 8.24
N SER A 90 -41.74 -22.87 8.84
CA SER A 90 -42.17 -24.28 8.95
C SER A 90 -42.74 -24.54 10.33
#